data_AF-A0A819PUM4-F1
#
_entry.id   AF-A0A819PUM4-F1
#
_cell.length_a   1.000
_cell.length_b   1.000
_cell.length_c   1.000
_cell.angle_alpha   90.00
_cell.angle_beta   90.00
_cell.angle_gamma   90.00
#
_symmetry.space_group_name_H-M   'P 1'
#
loop_
_entity.id
_entity.type
_entity.pdbx_description
1 polymer ?
#
loop_
_entity_poly.entity_id
_entity_poly.type
_entity_poly.pdbx_seq_one_letter_code
_entity_poly.pdbx_strand_id
1 'polypeptide(L)'
;MFWARGKNKICAALIAVLIYRRRGRETNDNAYYQSADEFENLAVQILNKFHQTNARECITAIIRKIPAYGNVTWLELAIKAEAKQFIAQRAVQEVLNNMWYI
;
A
#
# COMPACT_ATOMS: atom_id res chain seq x y z
N MET A 1 -8.71 17.20 0.27
CA MET A 1 -9.74 16.68 -0.69
C MET A 1 -9.20 15.79 -1.82
N PHE A 2 -7.89 15.58 -1.99
CA PHE A 2 -7.33 14.78 -3.10
C PHE A 2 -7.63 13.26 -3.02
N TRP A 3 -7.84 12.73 -1.82
CA TRP A 3 -8.06 11.29 -1.57
C TRP A 3 -9.47 10.77 -1.89
N ALA A 4 -10.48 11.64 -2.06
CA ALA A 4 -11.87 11.20 -2.11
C ALA A 4 -12.28 10.66 -3.48
N ARG A 5 -11.64 11.16 -4.55
CA ARG A 5 -12.02 10.92 -5.96
C ARG A 5 -11.04 10.04 -6.75
N GLY A 6 -9.89 9.67 -6.17
CA GLY A 6 -8.89 8.84 -6.86
C GLY A 6 -9.29 7.37 -6.91
N LYS A 7 -9.31 6.77 -8.10
CA LYS A 7 -9.51 5.32 -8.32
C LYS A 7 -8.42 4.43 -7.65
N ASN A 8 -7.39 5.04 -7.05
CA ASN A 8 -6.22 4.36 -6.50
C ASN A 8 -5.73 5.01 -5.19
N LYS A 9 -6.61 5.08 -4.17
CA LYS A 9 -6.28 5.69 -2.87
C LYS A 9 -5.13 4.99 -2.15
N ILE A 10 -5.08 3.66 -2.27
CA ILE A 10 -4.01 2.82 -1.71
C ILE A 10 -2.65 3.18 -2.35
N CYS A 11 -2.57 3.35 -3.68
CA CYS A 11 -1.33 3.78 -4.33
C CYS A 11 -0.84 5.12 -3.82
N ALA A 12 -1.74 6.11 -3.73
CA ALA A 12 -1.37 7.45 -3.28
C ALA A 12 -0.85 7.41 -1.83
N ALA A 13 -1.50 6.63 -0.96
CA ALA A 13 -1.05 6.44 0.42
C ALA A 13 0.33 5.76 0.46
N LEU A 14 0.55 4.65 -0.25
CA LEU A 14 1.84 3.95 -0.28
C LEU A 14 2.97 4.80 -0.88
N ILE A 15 2.68 5.64 -1.89
CA ILE A 15 3.65 6.60 -2.42
C ILE A 15 3.99 7.65 -1.37
N ALA A 16 3.00 8.15 -0.62
CA ALA A 16 3.26 9.06 0.49
C ALA A 16 4.20 8.40 1.51
N VAL A 17 3.93 7.16 1.93
CA VAL A 17 4.83 6.38 2.83
C VAL A 17 6.26 6.35 2.29
N LEU A 18 6.43 6.03 1.01
CA LEU A 18 7.74 5.97 0.35
C LEU A 18 8.48 7.31 0.40
N ILE A 19 7.78 8.41 0.08
CA ILE A 19 8.36 9.76 0.08
C ILE A 19 8.73 10.18 1.51
N TYR A 20 7.83 9.98 2.47
CA TYR A 20 8.03 10.39 3.86
C TYR A 20 9.16 9.61 4.53
N ARG A 21 9.25 8.29 4.32
CA ARG A 21 10.38 7.50 4.84
C ARG A 21 11.70 7.88 4.20
N ARG A 22 11.71 8.13 2.90
CA ARG A 22 12.90 8.61 2.21
C ARG A 22 13.38 9.95 2.77
N ARG A 23 12.45 10.89 2.98
CA ARG A 23 12.75 12.17 3.63
C ARG A 23 13.22 12.00 5.07
N GLY A 24 12.57 11.16 5.87
CA GLY A 24 12.99 10.86 7.24
C GLY A 24 14.40 10.29 7.32
N ARG A 25 14.85 9.51 6.33
CA ARG A 25 16.25 9.05 6.23
C ARG A 25 17.23 10.16 5.88
N GLU A 26 16.83 11.09 5.03
CA GLU A 26 17.66 12.22 4.60
C GLU A 26 17.80 13.28 5.70
N THR A 27 16.74 13.55 6.47
CA THR A 27 16.70 14.60 7.50
C THR A 27 16.94 14.09 8.92
N ASN A 28 16.92 12.77 9.13
CA ASN A 28 16.99 12.12 10.44
C ASN A 28 15.91 12.60 11.44
N ASP A 29 14.78 13.09 10.91
CA ASP A 29 13.66 13.63 11.68
C ASP A 29 12.54 12.58 11.83
N ASN A 30 12.18 12.32 13.07
CA ASN A 30 11.21 11.30 13.44
C ASN A 30 9.76 11.65 13.06
N ALA A 31 9.45 12.94 12.84
CA ALA A 31 8.13 13.40 12.46
C ALA A 31 7.70 12.86 11.08
N TYR A 32 8.65 12.67 10.15
CA TYR A 32 8.37 12.09 8.85
C TYR A 32 8.05 10.59 8.93
N TYR A 33 8.66 9.86 9.86
CA TYR A 33 8.32 8.46 10.08
C TYR A 33 6.93 8.29 10.69
N GLN A 34 6.54 9.19 11.61
CA GLN A 34 5.17 9.22 12.15
C GLN A 34 4.14 9.50 11.04
N SER A 35 4.41 10.51 10.20
CA SER A 35 3.55 10.81 9.05
C SER A 35 3.44 9.60 8.11
N ALA A 36 4.56 8.90 7.86
CA ALA A 36 4.55 7.70 7.05
C ALA A 36 3.70 6.58 7.66
N ASP A 37 3.76 6.37 8.97
CA ASP A 37 2.93 5.36 9.66
C ASP A 37 1.44 5.69 9.56
N GLU A 38 1.06 6.97 9.68
CA GLU A 38 -0.33 7.41 9.49
C GLU A 38 -0.84 7.09 8.07
N PHE A 39 -0.05 7.37 7.03
CA PHE A 39 -0.42 7.02 5.66
C PHE A 39 -0.47 5.51 5.42
N GLU A 40 0.41 4.75 6.06
CA GLU A 40 0.39 3.30 5.99
C GLU A 40 -0.88 2.73 6.64
N ASN A 41 -1.26 3.23 7.81
CA ASN A 41 -2.48 2.84 8.49
C ASN A 41 -3.73 3.18 7.67
N LEU A 42 -3.76 4.34 6.99
CA LEU A 42 -4.84 4.67 6.05
C LEU A 42 -4.92 3.68 4.89
N ALA A 43 -3.78 3.26 4.32
CA ALA A 43 -3.76 2.25 3.27
C ALA A 43 -4.32 0.90 3.76
N VAL A 44 -3.93 0.49 4.97
CA VAL A 44 -4.42 -0.73 5.64
C VAL A 44 -5.93 -0.69 5.85
N GLN A 45 -6.47 0.41 6.37
CA GLN A 45 -7.91 0.55 6.60
C GLN A 45 -8.72 0.44 5.30
N ILE A 46 -8.25 1.08 4.23
CA ILE A 46 -8.90 1.01 2.92
C ILE A 46 -8.84 -0.42 2.36
N LEU A 47 -7.69 -1.08 2.48
CA LEU A 47 -7.52 -2.46 2.04
C LEU A 47 -8.45 -3.42 2.80
N ASN A 48 -8.52 -3.30 4.12
CA ASN A 48 -9.36 -4.15 4.96
C ASN A 48 -10.84 -3.97 4.65
N LYS A 49 -11.29 -2.72 4.45
CA LYS A 49 -12.67 -2.45 4.03
C LYS A 49 -12.97 -3.05 2.65
N PHE A 50 -12.03 -2.94 1.71
CA PHE A 50 -12.18 -3.51 0.37
C PHE A 50 -12.21 -5.04 0.40
N HIS A 51 -11.34 -5.67 1.18
CA HIS A 51 -11.28 -7.11 1.37
C HIS A 51 -12.56 -7.67 2.01
N GLN A 52 -13.11 -6.99 3.03
CA GLN A 52 -14.37 -7.38 3.67
C GLN A 52 -15.56 -7.31 2.71
N THR A 53 -15.55 -6.36 1.78
CA THR A 53 -16.65 -6.21 0.81
C THR A 53 -16.51 -7.21 -0.33
N ASN A 54 -15.34 -7.30 -0.97
CA ASN A 54 -15.08 -8.14 -2.14
C ASN A 54 -13.68 -8.78 -2.07
N ALA A 55 -13.52 -9.87 -1.30
CA ALA A 55 -12.22 -10.52 -1.09
C ALA A 55 -11.53 -10.97 -2.41
N ARG A 56 -12.27 -11.59 -3.33
CA ARG A 56 -11.72 -12.07 -4.62
C ARG A 56 -11.25 -10.94 -5.54
N GLU A 57 -12.02 -9.86 -5.62
CA GLU A 57 -11.62 -8.67 -6.40
C GLU A 57 -10.43 -7.96 -5.76
N CYS A 58 -10.37 -7.95 -4.42
CA CYS A 58 -9.25 -7.39 -3.66
C CYS A 58 -7.92 -8.09 -3.99
N ILE A 59 -7.90 -9.42 -3.95
CA ILE A 59 -6.72 -10.22 -4.31
C ILE A 59 -6.26 -9.91 -5.73
N THR A 60 -7.20 -9.84 -6.68
CA THR A 60 -6.89 -9.49 -8.09
C THR A 60 -6.36 -8.06 -8.22
N ALA A 61 -6.91 -7.11 -7.46
CA ALA A 61 -6.47 -5.72 -7.47
C ALA A 61 -5.05 -5.53 -6.90
N ILE A 62 -4.65 -6.31 -5.90
CA ILE A 62 -3.31 -6.24 -5.29
C ILE A 62 -2.21 -6.52 -6.32
N ILE A 63 -2.42 -7.52 -7.17
CA ILE A 63 -1.46 -7.95 -8.22
C ILE A 63 -1.68 -7.26 -9.57
N ARG A 64 -2.76 -6.49 -9.72
CA ARG A 64 -3.04 -5.78 -10.96
C ARG A 64 -2.07 -4.62 -11.12
N LYS A 65 -1.44 -4.53 -12.30
CA LYS A 65 -0.60 -3.39 -12.65
C LYS A 65 -1.42 -2.13 -12.85
N ILE A 66 -0.89 -1.01 -12.38
CA ILE A 66 -1.58 0.28 -12.39
C ILE A 66 -0.80 1.25 -13.28
N PRO A 67 -1.23 1.46 -14.54
CA PRO A 67 -0.50 2.28 -15.50
C PRO A 67 -0.27 3.71 -15.01
N ALA A 68 -1.22 4.26 -14.27
CA ALA A 68 -1.16 5.62 -13.72
C ALA A 68 0.00 5.86 -12.72
N TYR A 69 0.63 4.79 -12.23
CA TYR A 69 1.75 4.88 -11.27
C TYR A 69 3.01 4.16 -11.78
N GLY A 70 3.20 4.12 -13.10
CA GLY A 70 4.39 3.49 -13.70
C GLY A 70 4.26 1.98 -13.86
N ASN A 71 3.03 1.48 -14.08
CA ASN A 71 2.74 0.07 -14.32
C ASN A 71 3.14 -0.87 -13.16
N VAL A 72 3.15 -0.34 -11.93
CA VAL A 72 3.43 -1.08 -10.70
C VAL A 72 2.16 -1.64 -10.06
N THR A 73 2.30 -2.71 -9.31
CA THR A 73 1.26 -3.31 -8.47
C THR A 73 1.22 -2.67 -7.07
N TRP A 74 0.15 -2.89 -6.31
CA TRP A 74 0.11 -2.45 -4.90
C TRP A 74 1.18 -3.16 -4.07
N LEU A 75 1.45 -4.43 -4.36
CA LEU A 75 2.46 -5.21 -3.66
C LEU A 75 3.88 -4.68 -3.90
N GLU A 76 4.27 -4.46 -5.16
CA GLU A 76 5.60 -3.90 -5.48
C GLU A 76 5.81 -2.53 -4.85
N LEU A 77 4.76 -1.70 -4.84
CA LEU A 77 4.83 -0.38 -4.24
C LEU A 77 4.95 -0.46 -2.72
N ALA A 78 4.22 -1.37 -2.06
CA ALA A 78 4.34 -1.61 -0.63
C ALA A 78 5.74 -2.11 -0.23
N ILE A 79 6.34 -2.98 -1.04
CA ILE A 79 7.72 -3.45 -0.84
C ILE A 79 8.71 -2.30 -0.96
N LYS A 80 8.59 -1.47 -2.01
CA LYS A 80 9.45 -0.28 -2.19
C LYS A 80 9.29 0.76 -1.08
N ALA A 81 8.08 0.89 -0.54
CA ALA A 81 7.78 1.78 0.57
C ALA A 81 8.18 1.19 1.94
N GLU A 82 8.63 -0.06 1.98
CA GLU A 82 8.89 -0.84 3.21
C GLU A 82 7.65 -0.95 4.11
N ALA A 83 6.44 -0.87 3.56
CA ALA A 83 5.17 -0.81 4.28
C ALA A 83 4.81 -2.19 4.91
N LYS A 84 5.49 -2.53 6.01
CA LYS A 84 5.39 -3.82 6.70
C LYS A 84 3.99 -4.12 7.22
N GLN A 85 3.27 -3.13 7.78
CA GLN A 85 1.90 -3.32 8.26
C GLN A 85 0.95 -3.60 7.11
N PHE A 86 1.15 -2.94 5.96
CA PHE A 86 0.37 -3.21 4.75
C PHE A 86 0.64 -4.62 4.21
N ILE A 87 1.91 -5.05 4.16
CA ILE A 87 2.29 -6.38 3.69
C ILE A 87 1.78 -7.48 4.64
N ALA A 88 1.74 -7.21 5.95
CA ALA A 88 1.24 -8.16 6.95
C ALA A 88 -0.29 -8.36 6.90
N GLN A 89 -1.03 -7.58 6.10
CA GLN A 89 -2.47 -7.76 5.98
C GLN A 89 -2.82 -9.11 5.36
N ARG A 90 -3.88 -9.74 5.88
CA ARG A 90 -4.34 -11.06 5.45
C ARG A 90 -4.52 -11.16 3.93
N ALA A 91 -5.13 -10.14 3.32
CA ALA A 91 -5.34 -10.11 1.87
C ALA A 91 -4.03 -10.18 1.07
N VAL A 92 -2.95 -9.56 1.58
CA VAL A 92 -1.63 -9.59 0.93
C VAL A 92 -0.92 -10.91 1.21
N GLN A 93 -1.03 -11.46 2.41
CA GLN A 93 -0.47 -12.77 2.74
C GLN A 93 -1.14 -13.90 1.93
N GLU A 94 -2.45 -13.82 1.69
CA GLU A 94 -3.16 -14.76 0.82
C GLU A 94 -2.64 -14.68 -0.62
N VAL A 95 -2.36 -13.48 -1.14
CA VAL A 95 -1.72 -13.30 -2.46
C VAL A 95 -0.32 -13.92 -2.47
N LEU A 96 0.51 -13.64 -1.46
CA LEU A 96 1.87 -14.17 -1.36
C LEU A 96 1.88 -15.71 -1.31
N ASN A 97 1.00 -16.32 -0.51
CA ASN A 97 0.84 -17.77 -0.47
C ASN A 97 0.40 -18.32 -1.82
N ASN A 98 -0.60 -17.70 -2.47
CA ASN A 98 -1.05 -18.14 -3.79
C ASN A 98 0.05 -18.05 -4.87
N MET A 99 0.99 -17.10 -4.76
CA MET A 99 2.14 -17.03 -5.65
C MET A 99 3.25 -18.04 -5.30
N TRP A 100 3.40 -18.41 -4.03
CA TRP A 100 4.44 -19.33 -3.56
C TRP A 100 4.17 -20.80 -3.90
N TYR A 101 2.90 -21.19 -4.01
CA TYR A 101 2.49 -22.56 -4.35
C TYR A 101 2.34 -22.79 -5.88
N ILE A 102 2.92 -21.92 -6.71
CA ILE A 102 3.06 -22.10 -8.17
C ILE A 102 4.48 -22.58 -8.48
#